data_AF-A0A2T3J2E8-F1
#
_entry.id   AF-A0A2T3J2E8-F1
#
_cell.length_a   1.000
_cell.length_b   1.000
_cell.length_c   1.000
_cell.angle_alpha   90.00
_cell.angle_beta   90.00
_cell.angle_gamma   90.00
#
_symmetry.space_group_name_H-M   'P 1'
#
loop_
_entity.id
_entity.type
_entity.pdbx_description
1 polymer ?
#
loop_
_entity_poly.entity_id
_entity_poly.type
_entity_poly.pdbx_seq_one_letter_code
_entity_poly.pdbx_strand_id
1 'polypeptide(L)' 'MIMGGDIRVGFENNHVNHQGTLALSNAEQVANIADTAKLLGLGILDANHFRQLLTA' A
#
# COMPACT_ATOMS: atom_id res chain seq x y z
N MET A 1 8.12 2.70 -2.06
CA MET A 1 8.43 1.68 -3.08
C MET A 1 9.78 1.91 -3.75
N ILE A 2 9.91 2.74 -4.79
CA ILE A 2 11.16 2.83 -5.59
C ILE A 2 12.37 3.38 -4.80
N MET A 3 12.10 4.25 -3.83
CA MET A 3 13.12 4.80 -2.92
C MET A 3 13.35 3.94 -1.66
N GLY A 4 12.84 2.70 -1.64
CA GLY A 4 13.06 1.73 -0.55
C GLY A 4 12.19 1.88 0.70
N GLY A 5 11.35 2.92 0.80
CA GLY A 5 10.42 3.11 1.93
C GLY A 5 9.08 2.38 1.80
N ASP A 6 8.47 2.11 2.95
CA ASP A 6 7.08 1.62 3.10
C ASP A 6 6.03 2.70 2.79
N ILE A 7 4.78 2.28 2.58
CA ILE A 7 3.68 3.17 2.21
C ILE A 7 2.54 3.08 3.23
N ARG A 8 2.00 4.24 3.60
CA ARG A 8 0.74 4.39 4.33
C ARG A 8 -0.32 4.95 3.40
N VAL A 9 -1.52 4.37 3.44
CA VAL A 9 -2.67 4.79 2.64
C VAL A 9 -3.97 4.58 3.42
N GLY A 10 -5.01 5.36 3.11
CA GLY A 10 -6.34 5.25 3.69
C GLY A 10 -7.10 6.59 3.70
N PHE A 11 -8.38 6.53 4.04
CA PHE A 11 -9.30 7.67 4.16
C PHE A 11 -8.86 8.73 5.16
N GLU A 12 -8.01 8.37 6.12
CA GLU A 12 -7.35 9.35 6.99
C GLU A 12 -6.51 10.35 6.19
N ASN A 13 -5.89 9.90 5.10
CA ASN A 13 -4.97 10.69 4.30
C ASN A 13 -5.63 11.22 3.02
N ASN A 14 -6.53 10.45 2.40
CA ASN A 14 -7.12 10.80 1.11
C ASN A 14 -8.45 10.04 0.83
N HIS A 15 -9.45 10.74 0.29
CA HIS A 15 -10.75 10.17 -0.07
C HIS A 15 -10.91 9.83 -1.56
N VAL A 16 -9.96 10.21 -2.44
CA VAL A 16 -10.06 9.93 -3.88
C VAL A 16 -9.13 8.79 -4.32
N ASN A 17 -9.53 8.04 -5.35
CA ASN A 17 -8.68 7.05 -6.02
C ASN A 17 -7.77 7.71 -7.08
N HIS A 18 -6.94 6.90 -7.75
CA HIS A 18 -5.95 7.38 -8.71
C HIS A 18 -6.57 8.02 -9.98
N GLN A 19 -7.89 7.86 -10.20
CA GLN A 19 -8.62 8.50 -11.29
C GLN A 19 -9.26 9.84 -10.87
N GLY A 20 -9.06 10.26 -9.62
CA GLY A 20 -9.66 11.47 -9.06
C GLY A 20 -11.13 11.31 -8.66
N THR A 21 -11.66 10.08 -8.62
CA THR A 21 -13.02 9.79 -8.16
C THR A 21 -13.00 9.36 -6.69
N LEU A 22 -14.12 9.47 -5.96
CA LEU A 22 -14.18 8.99 -4.59
C LEU A 22 -13.85 7.49 -4.53
N ALA A 23 -12.92 7.14 -3.64
CA ALA A 23 -12.59 5.75 -3.37
C ALA A 23 -13.77 5.08 -2.65
N LEU A 24 -14.13 3.89 -3.10
CA LEU A 24 -15.19 3.04 -2.58
C LEU A 24 -14.90 2.56 -1.15
N SER A 25 -13.63 2.31 -0.84
CA SER A 25 -13.20 1.85 0.49
C SER A 25 -11.70 2.05 0.73
N ASN A 26 -11.27 1.95 1.98
CA ASN A 26 -9.84 1.78 2.31
C ASN A 26 -9.23 0.54 1.63
N ALA A 27 -10.01 -0.53 1.46
CA ALA A 27 -9.54 -1.75 0.82
C ALA A 27 -9.21 -1.55 -0.67
N GLU A 28 -9.98 -0.73 -1.39
CA GLU A 28 -9.64 -0.34 -2.77
C GLU A 28 -8.29 0.36 -2.83
N GLN A 29 -8.03 1.30 -1.92
CA GLN A 29 -6.76 2.03 -1.90
C GLN A 29 -5.58 1.09 -1.59
N VAL A 30 -5.74 0.15 -0.65
CA VAL A 30 -4.72 -0.86 -0.35
C VAL A 30 -4.47 -1.77 -1.56
N ALA A 31 -5.54 -2.22 -2.24
CA ALA A 31 -5.42 -3.07 -3.43
C ALA A 31 -4.67 -2.36 -4.57
N ASN A 32 -5.00 -1.09 -4.84
CA ASN A 32 -4.33 -0.29 -5.87
C ASN A 32 -2.82 -0.14 -5.60
N ILE A 33 -2.43 0.08 -4.34
CA ILE A 33 -1.01 0.13 -3.95
C ILE A 33 -0.37 -1.25 -4.09
N ALA A 34 -1.03 -2.33 -3.66
CA ALA A 34 -0.50 -3.69 -3.80
C ALA A 34 -0.27 -4.10 -5.26
N ASP A 35 -1.18 -3.75 -6.17
CA ASP A 35 -1.03 -4.03 -7.59
C ASP A 35 0.06 -3.19 -8.23
N THR A 36 0.21 -1.93 -7.82
CA THR A 36 1.35 -1.09 -8.23
C THR A 36 2.69 -1.70 -7.79
N ALA A 37 2.77 -2.24 -6.56
CA ALA A 37 3.99 -2.90 -6.08
C ALA A 37 4.34 -4.13 -6.92
N LYS A 38 3.35 -4.97 -7.25
CA LYS A 38 3.55 -6.14 -8.12
C LYS A 38 4.06 -5.74 -9.51
N LEU A 39 3.49 -4.69 -10.11
CA LEU A 39 3.92 -4.17 -11.42
C LEU A 39 5.38 -3.66 -11.40
N LEU A 40 5.84 -3.17 -10.25
CA LEU A 40 7.23 -2.77 -10.02
C LEU A 40 8.17 -3.94 -9.64
N GLY A 41 7.66 -5.18 -9.58
CA GLY A 41 8.44 -6.34 -9.15
C GLY A 41 8.75 -6.38 -7.65
N LEU A 42 8.00 -5.63 -6.83
CA LEU A 42 8.20 -5.56 -5.39
C LEU A 42 7.29 -6.57 -4.65
N GLY A 43 7.85 -7.25 -3.65
CA GLY A 43 7.10 -8.18 -2.80
C GLY A 43 6.23 -7.46 -1.78
N ILE A 44 5.05 -8.03 -1.49
CA ILE A 44 4.20 -7.61 -0.37
C ILE A 44 4.47 -8.56 0.80
N LEU A 45 4.84 -8.00 1.95
CA LEU A 45 5.07 -8.78 3.16
C LEU A 45 3.73 -9.19 3.79
N ASP A 46 3.68 -10.41 4.32
CA ASP A 46 2.65 -10.75 5.29
C ASP A 46 2.98 -10.15 6.68
N ALA A 47 2.02 -10.26 7.59
CA ALA A 47 2.15 -9.68 8.91
C ALA A 47 3.27 -10.29 9.76
N ASN A 48 3.63 -11.57 9.54
CA ASN A 48 4.70 -12.24 10.29
C ASN A 48 6.07 -11.72 9.84
N HIS A 49 6.31 -11.68 8.54
CA HIS A 49 7.57 -11.17 7.98
C HIS A 49 7.75 -9.69 8.32
N PHE A 50 6.69 -8.87 8.25
CA PHE A 50 6.76 -7.46 8.65
C PHE A 50 7.15 -7.29 10.12
N ARG A 51 6.55 -8.07 11.04
CA ARG A 51 6.90 -8.02 12.46
C ARG A 51 8.36 -8.36 12.74
N GLN A 52 8.94 -9.31 12.01
CA GLN A 52 10.34 -9.71 12.17
C GLN A 52 11.30 -8.55 11.82
N LEU A 53 10.95 -7.70 10.85
CA LEU A 53 11.77 -6.54 10.47
C LEU A 53 11.77 -5.42 11.52
N LEU A 54 10.70 -5.30 12.31
CA LEU A 54 10.57 -4.24 13.32
C LEU A 54 11.32 -4.54 14.63
N THR A 55 11.74 -5.80 14.82
CA THR A 55 12.43 -6.26 16.03
C THR A 55 13.95 -6.40 15.85
N ALA A 56 14.45 -6.12 14.64
CA ALA A 56 15.88 -6.10 14.32
C ALA A 56 16.47 -4.71 14.52
#